data_AF-A0A3P2R975-F1
#
_entry.id   AF-A0A3P2R975-F1
#
_cell.length_a   1.000
_cell.length_b   1.000
_cell.length_c   1.000
_cell.angle_alpha   90.00
_cell.angle_beta   90.00
_cell.angle_gamma   90.00
#
_symmetry.space_group_name_H-M   'P 1'
#
loop_
_entity.id
_entity.type
_entity.pdbx_description
1 polymer ?
#
loop_
_entity_poly.entity_id
_entity_poly.type
_entity_poly.pdbx_seq_one_letter_code
_entity_poly.pdbx_strand_id
1 'polypeptide(L)'
;MAKKKENNVKVVTALCIILAVASLVTIKLVQLNTTTNQPAVNKTAKNQHEAFIEKVAPTAVQIQQQDHVPASISIAQAALESDWGTSKLASDYNNLYGVKGSADTKNIDLPTKEFVHGEWKTVQAPFRWYDSWNQSMWAHASLLVNGTSDNANRYASVLQSNDYRGAAKALVTGGYATDPQYAEKLIEIIETYHLDKYDKQ
;
A
#
# COMPACT_ATOMS: atom_id res chain seq x y z
N MET A 1 49.57 22.01 13.54
CA MET A 1 48.96 21.54 12.28
C MET A 1 47.87 20.54 12.62
N ALA A 2 46.61 20.98 12.75
CA ALA A 2 45.49 20.12 13.11
C ALA A 2 44.74 19.70 11.84
N LYS A 3 44.72 18.39 11.55
CA LYS A 3 43.97 17.80 10.43
C LYS A 3 42.47 17.90 10.72
N LYS A 4 41.76 18.66 9.89
CA LYS A 4 40.30 18.74 9.83
C LYS A 4 39.77 17.37 9.40
N LYS A 5 38.98 16.74 10.27
CA LYS A 5 38.29 15.47 10.00
C LYS A 5 37.09 15.80 9.11
N GLU A 6 37.15 15.41 7.84
CA GLU A 6 36.01 15.49 6.93
C GLU A 6 34.97 14.47 7.36
N ASN A 7 33.83 14.95 7.86
CA ASN A 7 32.66 14.13 8.14
C ASN A 7 31.97 13.82 6.81
N ASN A 8 32.28 12.65 6.24
CA ASN A 8 31.50 12.05 5.17
C ASN A 8 30.13 11.63 5.72
N VAL A 9 29.15 12.52 5.59
CA VAL A 9 27.73 12.19 5.76
C VAL A 9 27.38 11.18 4.66
N LYS A 10 27.36 9.89 5.00
CA LYS A 10 26.70 8.89 4.18
C LYS A 10 25.21 9.17 4.27
N VAL A 11 24.68 9.91 3.29
CA VAL A 11 23.24 10.01 3.06
C VAL A 11 22.78 8.61 2.65
N VAL A 12 22.35 7.82 3.62
CA VAL A 12 21.60 6.60 3.36
C VAL A 12 20.17 7.05 3.14
N THR A 13 19.83 7.36 1.89
CA THR A 13 18.46 7.56 1.47
C THR A 13 17.77 6.20 1.56
N ALA A 14 17.17 5.90 2.70
CA ALA A 14 16.21 4.81 2.85
C ALA A 14 14.93 5.22 2.10
N LEU A 15 14.98 5.07 0.78
CA LEU A 15 13.87 5.37 -0.10
C LEU A 15 12.89 4.20 0.00
N CYS A 16 12.03 4.22 1.01
CA CYS A 16 10.80 3.43 1.00
C CYS A 16 9.90 4.05 -0.07
N ILE A 17 10.24 3.86 -1.35
CA ILE A 17 9.28 4.13 -2.42
C ILE A 17 8.27 2.99 -2.33
N ILE A 18 7.23 3.22 -1.55
CA ILE A 18 5.93 2.63 -1.84
C ILE A 18 5.57 3.29 -3.16
N LEU A 19 5.94 2.59 -4.24
CA LEU A 19 5.59 2.99 -5.58
C LEU A 19 4.08 2.89 -5.61
N ALA A 20 3.41 4.03 -5.41
CA ALA A 20 2.07 4.23 -5.89
C ALA A 20 2.12 3.84 -7.36
N VAL A 21 1.65 2.63 -7.65
CA VAL A 21 1.55 2.13 -9.01
C VAL A 21 0.47 3.03 -9.61
N ALA A 22 0.90 4.11 -10.26
CA ALA A 22 0.00 4.98 -10.98
C ALA A 22 -0.73 4.09 -11.99
N SER A 23 -1.97 3.76 -11.68
CA SER A 23 -2.89 3.04 -12.55
C SER A 23 -2.88 3.75 -13.89
N LEU A 24 -2.31 3.11 -14.90
CA LEU A 24 -2.27 3.63 -16.26
C LEU A 24 -3.71 3.77 -16.74
N VAL A 25 -4.19 5.01 -16.81
CA VAL A 25 -5.39 5.35 -17.56
C VAL A 25 -5.10 5.01 -19.03
N THR A 26 -5.64 3.89 -19.50
CA THR A 26 -5.64 3.58 -20.93
C THR A 26 -6.65 4.48 -21.62
N ILE A 27 -6.16 5.41 -22.44
CA ILE A 27 -7.00 6.11 -23.43
C ILE A 27 -7.45 5.05 -24.45
N LYS A 28 -8.68 4.55 -24.34
CA LYS A 28 -9.33 3.85 -25.45
C LYS A 28 -9.74 4.90 -26.49
N LEU A 29 -9.24 4.75 -27.71
CA LEU A 29 -9.75 5.50 -28.86
C LEU A 29 -11.27 5.30 -28.95
N VAL A 30 -11.99 6.41 -28.88
CA VAL A 30 -13.42 6.49 -29.13
C VAL A 30 -13.67 6.12 -30.59
N GLN A 31 -14.29 4.96 -30.82
CA GLN A 31 -15.12 4.74 -32.00
C GLN A 31 -16.57 4.94 -31.57
N LEU A 32 -17.16 6.05 -32.02
CA LEU A 32 -18.57 6.36 -31.81
C LEU A 32 -19.42 5.39 -32.62
N ASN A 33 -20.10 4.47 -31.95
CA ASN A 33 -21.33 3.86 -32.44
C ASN A 33 -22.32 3.81 -31.27
N THR A 34 -23.29 4.71 -31.32
CA THR A 34 -24.39 4.86 -30.37
C THR A 34 -25.43 3.76 -30.56
N THR A 35 -25.67 2.93 -29.53
CA THR A 35 -26.94 2.20 -29.40
C THR A 35 -27.25 1.86 -27.91
N THR A 36 -28.22 2.58 -27.34
CA THR A 36 -29.23 2.22 -26.32
C THR A 36 -28.88 1.52 -24.98
N ASN A 37 -29.16 2.23 -23.87
CA ASN A 37 -29.82 1.84 -22.59
C ASN A 37 -29.47 0.53 -21.83
N GLN A 38 -28.68 0.62 -20.74
CA GLN A 38 -29.05 0.37 -19.31
C GLN A 38 -27.79 0.31 -18.39
N PRO A 39 -27.87 0.74 -17.10
CA PRO A 39 -26.73 0.83 -16.20
C PRO A 39 -26.47 -0.50 -15.46
N ALA A 40 -25.69 -1.40 -16.05
CA ALA A 40 -25.28 -2.66 -15.42
C ALA A 40 -23.92 -2.59 -14.69
N VAL A 41 -23.29 -1.41 -14.59
CA VAL A 41 -21.88 -1.28 -14.16
C VAL A 41 -21.72 -1.15 -12.63
N ASN A 42 -22.75 -0.76 -11.88
CA ASN A 42 -22.57 -0.40 -10.46
C ASN A 42 -22.77 -1.54 -9.43
N LYS A 43 -23.34 -2.69 -9.81
CA LYS A 43 -23.60 -3.79 -8.86
C LYS A 43 -22.44 -4.80 -8.76
N THR A 44 -21.72 -5.02 -9.86
CA THR A 44 -20.67 -6.05 -9.94
C THR A 44 -19.38 -5.63 -9.23
N ALA A 45 -18.96 -4.37 -9.36
CA ALA A 45 -17.75 -3.86 -8.71
C ALA A 45 -17.88 -3.85 -7.18
N LYS A 46 -19.05 -3.43 -6.66
CA LYS A 46 -19.34 -3.47 -5.21
C LYS A 46 -19.26 -4.89 -4.65
N ASN A 47 -19.79 -5.87 -5.38
CA ASN A 47 -19.70 -7.29 -4.96
C ASN A 47 -18.25 -7.79 -4.92
N GLN A 48 -17.39 -7.36 -5.86
CA GLN A 48 -15.97 -7.74 -5.85
C GLN A 48 -15.22 -7.11 -4.68
N HIS A 49 -15.48 -5.83 -4.39
CA HIS A 49 -14.85 -5.12 -3.28
C HIS A 49 -15.28 -5.69 -1.93
N GLU A 50 -16.56 -6.03 -1.77
CA GLU A 50 -17.06 -6.71 -0.57
C GLU A 50 -16.40 -8.09 -0.39
N ALA A 51 -16.29 -8.89 -1.46
CA ALA A 51 -15.59 -10.18 -1.41
C ALA A 51 -14.10 -10.04 -1.06
N PHE A 52 -13.43 -8.99 -1.56
CA PHE A 52 -12.06 -8.67 -1.16
C PHE A 52 -11.99 -8.36 0.34
N ILE A 53 -12.86 -7.48 0.84
CA ILE A 53 -12.93 -7.10 2.25
C ILE A 53 -13.16 -8.33 3.13
N GLU A 54 -14.14 -9.18 2.79
CA GLU A 54 -14.44 -10.41 3.53
C GLU A 54 -13.22 -11.34 3.62
N LYS A 55 -12.42 -11.40 2.54
CA LYS A 55 -11.22 -12.24 2.50
C LYS A 55 -10.08 -11.70 3.37
N VAL A 56 -9.89 -10.37 3.45
CA VAL A 56 -8.76 -9.78 4.20
C VAL A 56 -9.11 -9.38 5.64
N ALA A 57 -10.39 -9.15 5.94
CA ALA A 57 -10.83 -8.66 7.25
C ALA A 57 -10.43 -9.55 8.43
N PRO A 58 -10.52 -10.90 8.38
CA PRO A 58 -10.09 -11.75 9.50
C PRO A 58 -8.62 -11.53 9.87
N THR A 59 -7.74 -11.41 8.89
CA THR A 59 -6.32 -11.16 9.12
C THR A 59 -6.08 -9.75 9.64
N ALA A 60 -6.80 -8.75 9.14
CA ALA A 60 -6.71 -7.37 9.62
C ALA A 60 -7.12 -7.24 11.10
N VAL A 61 -8.19 -7.94 11.51
CA VAL A 61 -8.62 -7.99 12.93
C VAL A 61 -7.57 -8.68 13.80
N GLN A 62 -6.97 -9.78 13.34
CA GLN A 62 -5.88 -10.44 14.08
C GLN A 62 -4.67 -9.53 14.25
N ILE A 63 -4.27 -8.82 13.19
CA ILE A 63 -3.19 -7.83 13.22
C ILE A 63 -3.52 -6.73 14.25
N GLN A 64 -4.74 -6.20 14.25
CA GLN A 64 -5.15 -5.21 15.23
C GLN A 64 -5.03 -5.71 16.68
N GLN A 65 -5.49 -6.93 16.94
CA GLN A 65 -5.49 -7.50 18.27
C GLN A 65 -4.06 -7.78 18.78
N GLN A 66 -3.13 -8.14 17.89
CA GLN A 66 -1.75 -8.48 18.27
C GLN A 66 -0.80 -7.27 18.24
N ASP A 67 -0.90 -6.44 17.21
CA ASP A 67 0.09 -5.42 16.84
C ASP A 67 -0.48 -3.99 16.91
N HIS A 68 -1.75 -3.83 17.27
CA HIS A 68 -2.44 -2.54 17.41
C HIS A 68 -2.51 -1.68 16.13
N VAL A 69 -2.25 -2.27 14.95
CA VAL A 69 -2.52 -1.59 13.67
C VAL A 69 -4.04 -1.61 13.44
N PRO A 70 -4.73 -0.46 13.26
CA PRO A 70 -6.17 -0.46 13.04
C PRO A 70 -6.59 -1.34 11.87
N ALA A 71 -7.61 -2.18 12.07
CA ALA A 71 -8.07 -3.13 11.07
C ALA A 71 -8.60 -2.41 9.82
N SER A 72 -9.34 -1.31 10.01
CA SER A 72 -9.84 -0.46 8.92
C SER A 72 -8.71 0.09 8.04
N ILE A 73 -7.60 0.53 8.65
CA ILE A 73 -6.40 0.98 7.93
C ILE A 73 -5.76 -0.17 7.17
N SER A 74 -5.59 -1.33 7.80
CA SER A 74 -4.99 -2.51 7.16
C SER A 74 -5.78 -2.95 5.92
N ILE A 75 -7.13 -2.97 6.00
CA ILE A 75 -8.01 -3.32 4.88
C ILE A 75 -7.96 -2.25 3.79
N ALA A 76 -8.04 -0.97 4.15
CA ALA A 76 -8.05 0.14 3.18
C ALA A 76 -6.74 0.25 2.42
N GLN A 77 -5.59 0.10 3.10
CA GLN A 77 -4.28 0.06 2.44
C GLN A 77 -4.18 -1.16 1.52
N ALA A 78 -4.59 -2.35 1.99
CA ALA A 78 -4.58 -3.53 1.13
C ALA A 78 -5.44 -3.32 -0.12
N ALA A 79 -6.64 -2.73 0.00
CA ALA A 79 -7.51 -2.44 -1.13
C ALA A 79 -6.88 -1.43 -2.11
N LEU A 80 -6.36 -0.31 -1.59
CA LEU A 80 -5.78 0.75 -2.41
C LEU A 80 -4.52 0.29 -3.16
N GLU A 81 -3.60 -0.37 -2.45
CA GLU A 81 -2.28 -0.72 -2.99
C GLU A 81 -2.35 -1.90 -3.98
N SER A 82 -3.35 -2.77 -3.84
CA SER A 82 -3.50 -3.96 -4.68
C SER A 82 -4.53 -3.84 -5.79
N ASP A 83 -5.16 -2.67 -5.95
CA ASP A 83 -6.35 -2.49 -6.79
C ASP A 83 -7.42 -3.56 -6.47
N TRP A 84 -7.82 -3.61 -5.20
CA TRP A 84 -8.77 -4.60 -4.67
C TRP A 84 -8.38 -6.06 -4.96
N GLY A 85 -7.08 -6.34 -4.89
CA GLY A 85 -6.48 -7.66 -5.12
C GLY A 85 -6.28 -8.03 -6.59
N THR A 86 -6.59 -7.12 -7.53
CA THR A 86 -6.55 -7.42 -8.96
C THR A 86 -5.25 -7.03 -9.65
N SER A 87 -4.37 -6.28 -8.98
CA SER A 87 -3.05 -5.99 -9.52
C SER A 87 -2.29 -7.30 -9.75
N LYS A 88 -1.47 -7.35 -10.82
CA LYS A 88 -0.70 -8.56 -11.16
C LYS A 88 0.17 -9.05 -9.98
N LEU A 89 0.73 -8.13 -9.21
CA LEU A 89 1.52 -8.46 -8.02
C LEU A 89 0.68 -9.13 -6.93
N ALA A 90 -0.53 -8.63 -6.72
CA ALA A 90 -1.45 -9.19 -5.74
C ALA A 90 -2.04 -10.53 -6.19
N SER A 91 -2.47 -10.65 -7.45
CA SER A 91 -3.15 -11.85 -7.97
C SER A 91 -2.19 -13.03 -8.15
N ASP A 92 -1.02 -12.79 -8.71
CA ASP A 92 -0.12 -13.87 -9.16
C ASP A 92 0.95 -14.20 -8.09
N TYR A 93 1.31 -13.22 -7.25
CA TYR A 93 2.45 -13.31 -6.32
C TYR A 93 2.08 -12.97 -4.87
N ASN A 94 0.79 -12.77 -4.60
CA ASN A 94 0.25 -12.44 -3.28
C ASN A 94 0.86 -11.19 -2.62
N ASN A 95 1.44 -10.27 -3.39
CA ASN A 95 2.04 -9.05 -2.88
C ASN A 95 1.04 -7.89 -2.96
N LEU A 96 0.33 -7.64 -1.87
CA LEU A 96 -0.74 -6.63 -1.82
C LEU A 96 -0.20 -5.19 -1.78
N TYR A 97 1.06 -4.99 -1.37
CA TYR A 97 1.60 -3.65 -1.07
C TYR A 97 2.77 -3.25 -1.97
N GLY A 98 3.00 -3.98 -3.06
CA GLY A 98 4.11 -3.70 -3.99
C GLY A 98 5.49 -3.78 -3.34
N VAL A 99 5.67 -4.61 -2.31
CA VAL A 99 6.91 -4.66 -1.52
C VAL A 99 8.06 -5.14 -2.40
N LYS A 100 9.12 -4.33 -2.51
CA LYS A 100 10.36 -4.69 -3.22
C LYS A 100 11.11 -5.80 -2.49
N GLY A 101 11.74 -6.67 -3.28
CA GLY A 101 12.57 -7.78 -2.81
C GLY A 101 13.98 -7.35 -2.40
N SER A 102 14.60 -8.15 -1.53
CA SER A 102 16.02 -8.10 -1.17
C SER A 102 16.68 -9.45 -1.45
N ALA A 103 18.01 -9.53 -1.39
CA ALA A 103 18.75 -10.73 -1.79
C ALA A 103 18.37 -12.00 -0.99
N ASP A 104 17.84 -11.82 0.22
CA ASP A 104 17.43 -12.85 1.17
C ASP A 104 15.95 -13.23 1.08
N THR A 105 15.17 -12.60 0.19
CA THR A 105 13.73 -12.84 0.07
C THR A 105 13.38 -13.63 -1.18
N LYS A 106 12.25 -14.37 -1.12
CA LYS A 106 11.64 -14.97 -2.29
C LYS A 106 11.12 -13.86 -3.21
N ASN A 107 11.66 -13.77 -4.43
CA ASN A 107 11.42 -12.66 -5.33
C ASN A 107 10.93 -13.09 -6.71
N ILE A 108 10.28 -12.16 -7.39
CA ILE A 108 10.04 -12.17 -8.83
C ILE A 108 10.51 -10.84 -9.43
N ASP A 109 11.26 -10.90 -10.54
CA ASP A 109 11.65 -9.69 -11.27
C ASP A 109 10.53 -9.27 -12.22
N LEU A 110 10.06 -8.03 -12.06
CA LEU A 110 9.02 -7.46 -12.91
C LEU A 110 9.39 -6.03 -13.35
N PRO A 111 8.93 -5.61 -14.54
CA PRO A 111 9.13 -4.24 -14.98
C PRO A 111 8.31 -3.28 -14.10
N THR A 112 8.95 -2.21 -13.66
CA THR A 112 8.33 -1.12 -12.90
C THR A 112 8.77 0.24 -13.45
N LYS A 113 7.96 1.27 -13.21
CA LYS A 113 8.29 2.65 -13.55
C LYS A 113 8.98 3.32 -12.37
N GLU A 114 10.20 3.78 -12.58
CA GLU A 114 10.97 4.56 -11.60
C GLU A 114 11.20 5.96 -12.13
N PHE A 115 11.20 6.94 -11.22
CA PHE A 115 11.57 8.32 -11.55
C PHE A 115 13.06 8.52 -11.25
N VAL A 116 13.89 8.51 -12.30
CA VAL A 116 15.35 8.55 -12.20
C VAL A 116 15.88 9.76 -12.96
N HIS A 117 16.58 10.65 -12.27
CA HIS A 117 17.16 11.89 -12.83
C HIS A 117 16.13 12.77 -13.56
N GLY A 118 14.91 12.90 -13.03
CA GLY A 118 13.89 13.77 -13.62
C GLY A 118 13.04 13.10 -14.72
N GLU A 119 13.29 11.83 -15.04
CA GLU A 119 12.60 11.10 -16.10
C GLU A 119 12.00 9.79 -15.59
N TRP A 120 10.83 9.44 -16.12
CA TRP A 120 10.23 8.12 -15.91
C TRP A 120 10.91 7.08 -16.79
N LYS A 121 11.44 6.03 -16.17
CA LYS A 121 12.09 4.90 -16.86
C LYS A 121 11.44 3.58 -16.43
N THR A 122 11.32 2.65 -17.37
CA THR A 122 10.92 1.28 -17.04
C THR A 122 12.18 0.48 -16.75
N VAL A 123 12.27 -0.10 -15.57
CA VAL A 123 13.39 -0.93 -15.13
C VAL A 123 12.86 -2.25 -14.58
N GLN A 124 13.68 -3.31 -14.62
CA GLN A 124 13.38 -4.53 -13.88
C GLN A 124 13.70 -4.30 -12.41
N ALA A 125 12.77 -4.65 -11.52
CA ALA A 125 12.98 -4.60 -10.09
C ALA A 125 12.51 -5.91 -9.44
N PRO A 126 13.21 -6.40 -8.41
CA PRO A 126 12.75 -7.53 -7.63
C PRO A 126 11.57 -7.09 -6.77
N PHE A 127 10.47 -7.85 -6.81
CA PHE A 127 9.34 -7.73 -5.91
C PHE A 127 9.23 -8.99 -5.07
N ARG A 128 8.84 -8.84 -3.81
CA ARG A 128 8.60 -9.99 -2.93
C ARG A 128 7.43 -10.81 -3.47
N TRP A 129 7.60 -12.13 -3.40
CA TRP A 129 6.55 -13.11 -3.56
C TRP A 129 6.17 -13.60 -2.16
N TYR A 130 4.87 -13.59 -1.83
CA TYR A 130 4.34 -14.23 -0.63
C TYR A 130 3.57 -15.53 -0.92
N ASP A 131 3.55 -16.47 0.02
CA ASP A 131 2.81 -17.73 -0.14
C ASP A 131 1.29 -17.50 0.02
N SER A 132 0.88 -16.39 0.64
CA SER A 132 -0.52 -15.96 0.75
C SER A 132 -0.65 -14.46 1.00
N TRP A 133 -1.84 -13.91 0.74
CA TRP A 133 -2.19 -12.53 1.13
C TRP A 133 -2.00 -12.29 2.63
N ASN A 134 -2.31 -13.27 3.48
CA ASN A 134 -2.10 -13.15 4.92
C ASN A 134 -0.64 -12.87 5.26
N GLN A 135 0.29 -13.58 4.62
CA GLN A 135 1.73 -13.35 4.84
C GLN A 135 2.16 -11.96 4.38
N SER A 136 1.61 -11.46 3.26
CA SER A 136 1.85 -10.08 2.81
C SER A 136 1.31 -9.05 3.80
N MET A 137 0.12 -9.28 4.38
CA MET A 137 -0.49 -8.39 5.38
C MET A 137 0.34 -8.35 6.67
N TRP A 138 0.77 -9.50 7.19
CA TRP A 138 1.63 -9.56 8.38
C TRP A 138 3.00 -8.91 8.15
N ALA A 139 3.59 -9.08 6.96
CA ALA A 139 4.83 -8.39 6.60
C ALA A 139 4.66 -6.86 6.57
N HIS A 140 3.52 -6.37 6.06
CA HIS A 140 3.20 -4.95 6.08
C HIS A 140 2.92 -4.44 7.50
N ALA A 141 2.17 -5.19 8.32
CA ALA A 141 1.96 -4.84 9.73
C ALA A 141 3.30 -4.71 10.48
N SER A 142 4.22 -5.64 10.23
CA SER A 142 5.58 -5.60 10.82
C SER A 142 6.34 -4.33 10.45
N LEU A 143 6.15 -3.77 9.25
CA LEU A 143 6.73 -2.47 8.87
C LEU A 143 6.15 -1.33 9.72
N LEU A 144 4.83 -1.32 9.92
CA LEU A 144 4.17 -0.28 10.74
C LEU A 144 4.56 -0.39 12.22
N VAL A 145 4.72 -1.61 12.74
CA VAL A 145 5.12 -1.87 14.12
C VAL A 145 6.58 -1.50 14.36
N ASN A 146 7.49 -1.95 13.48
CA ASN A 146 8.93 -1.83 13.72
C ASN A 146 9.56 -0.60 13.05
N GLY A 147 8.79 0.16 12.28
CA GLY A 147 9.31 1.27 11.49
C GLY A 147 10.28 0.82 10.39
N THR A 148 11.17 1.72 9.98
CA THR A 148 12.17 1.46 8.95
C THR A 148 13.55 1.34 9.56
N SER A 149 14.52 0.81 8.80
CA SER A 149 15.90 0.62 9.27
C SER A 149 16.58 1.88 9.79
N ASP A 150 16.19 3.05 9.27
CA ASP A 150 16.69 4.36 9.69
C ASP A 150 15.86 5.00 10.81
N ASN A 151 14.62 4.56 11.02
CA ASN A 151 13.74 5.08 12.07
C ASN A 151 12.72 4.03 12.54
N ALA A 152 13.04 3.37 13.66
CA ALA A 152 12.18 2.35 14.26
C ALA A 152 10.82 2.88 14.75
N ASN A 153 10.70 4.19 14.98
CA ASN A 153 9.47 4.82 15.46
C ASN A 153 8.69 5.53 14.34
N ARG A 154 9.08 5.33 13.07
CA ARG A 154 8.53 6.06 11.91
C ARG A 154 7.01 6.08 11.87
N TYR A 155 6.37 4.97 12.23
CA TYR A 155 4.92 4.80 12.17
C TYR A 155 4.27 4.65 13.55
N ALA A 156 4.97 4.97 14.64
CA ALA A 156 4.44 4.84 16.00
C ALA A 156 3.13 5.62 16.20
N SER A 157 2.99 6.81 15.58
CA SER A 157 1.76 7.61 15.65
C SER A 157 0.56 6.97 14.93
N VAL A 158 0.79 6.04 13.99
CA VAL A 158 -0.29 5.27 13.36
C VAL A 158 -0.95 4.36 14.40
N LEU A 159 -0.13 3.67 15.21
CA LEU A 159 -0.58 2.74 16.25
C LEU A 159 -1.22 3.46 17.45
N GLN A 160 -0.79 4.69 17.73
CA GLN A 160 -1.26 5.50 18.85
C GLN A 160 -2.50 6.35 18.50
N SER A 161 -2.96 6.32 17.26
CA SER A 161 -4.09 7.13 16.82
C SER A 161 -5.40 6.65 17.42
N ASN A 162 -6.23 7.59 17.87
CA ASN A 162 -7.53 7.28 18.47
C ASN A 162 -8.60 6.84 17.46
N ASP A 163 -8.39 7.15 16.18
CA ASP A 163 -9.28 6.78 15.08
C ASP A 163 -8.50 6.58 13.76
N TYR A 164 -9.20 6.03 12.77
CA TYR A 164 -8.62 5.80 11.44
C TYR A 164 -8.24 7.09 10.71
N ARG A 165 -8.87 8.23 11.00
CA ARG A 165 -8.53 9.51 10.36
C ARG A 165 -7.18 10.00 10.83
N GLY A 166 -6.91 9.89 12.14
CA GLY A 166 -5.61 10.13 12.74
C GLY A 166 -4.55 9.18 12.17
N ALA A 167 -4.86 7.89 12.11
CA ALA A 167 -3.94 6.88 11.59
C ALA A 167 -3.58 7.11 10.11
N ALA A 168 -4.56 7.43 9.27
CA ALA A 168 -4.34 7.76 7.85
C ALA A 168 -3.44 8.98 7.67
N LYS A 169 -3.64 10.05 8.47
CA LYS A 169 -2.77 11.23 8.46
C LYS A 169 -1.37 10.92 8.98
N ALA A 170 -1.27 10.07 10.01
CA ALA A 170 0.00 9.63 10.57
C ALA A 170 0.83 8.82 9.57
N LEU A 171 0.19 8.03 8.69
CA LEU A 171 0.89 7.35 7.59
C LEU A 171 1.60 8.35 6.66
N VAL A 172 0.90 9.42 6.26
CA VAL A 172 1.48 10.48 5.40
C VAL A 172 2.59 11.21 6.13
N THR A 173 2.39 11.57 7.39
CA THR A 173 3.40 12.26 8.20
C THR A 173 4.63 11.39 8.45
N GLY A 174 4.47 10.08 8.59
CA GLY A 174 5.55 9.09 8.67
C GLY A 174 6.29 8.88 7.34
N GLY A 175 5.79 9.44 6.24
CA GLY A 175 6.35 9.32 4.91
C GLY A 175 6.05 7.98 4.24
N TYR A 176 4.92 7.34 4.57
CA TYR A 176 4.49 6.08 3.92
C TYR A 176 4.25 6.29 2.41
N ALA A 177 3.57 7.37 2.03
CA ALA A 177 3.32 7.73 0.65
C ALA A 177 3.73 9.18 0.37
N THR A 178 4.19 9.46 -0.85
CA THR A 178 4.47 10.82 -1.31
C THR A 178 3.24 11.52 -1.87
N ASP A 179 2.15 10.78 -2.10
CA ASP A 179 0.88 11.33 -2.57
C ASP A 179 0.21 12.15 -1.46
N PRO A 180 0.00 13.46 -1.65
CA PRO A 180 -0.62 14.32 -0.64
C PRO A 180 -2.08 13.96 -0.34
N GLN A 181 -2.77 13.22 -1.22
CA GLN A 181 -4.16 12.80 -1.04
C GLN A 181 -4.29 11.38 -0.47
N TYR A 182 -3.17 10.76 -0.07
CA TYR A 182 -3.17 9.35 0.36
C TYR A 182 -4.06 9.13 1.59
N ALA A 183 -4.01 10.03 2.57
CA ALA A 183 -4.86 9.92 3.76
C ALA A 183 -6.35 10.00 3.41
N GLU A 184 -6.73 10.94 2.53
CA GLU A 184 -8.10 11.14 2.08
C GLU A 184 -8.63 9.92 1.33
N LYS A 185 -7.80 9.30 0.46
CA LYS A 185 -8.17 8.06 -0.25
C LYS A 185 -8.46 6.91 0.71
N LEU A 186 -7.62 6.73 1.73
CA LEU A 186 -7.87 5.70 2.75
C LEU A 186 -9.15 5.99 3.52
N ILE A 187 -9.36 7.23 3.96
CA ILE A 187 -10.56 7.65 4.68
C ILE A 187 -11.81 7.41 3.82
N GLU A 188 -11.78 7.75 2.52
CA GLU A 188 -12.89 7.52 1.59
C GLU A 188 -13.23 6.04 1.45
N ILE A 189 -12.22 5.15 1.33
CA ILE A 189 -12.43 3.70 1.29
C ILE A 189 -13.06 3.22 2.61
N ILE A 190 -12.54 3.68 3.75
CA ILE A 190 -13.04 3.28 5.08
C ILE A 190 -14.50 3.71 5.27
N GLU A 191 -14.83 4.95 4.91
CA GLU A 191 -16.19 5.49 5.04
C GLU A 191 -17.17 4.82 4.07
N THR A 192 -16.75 4.59 2.82
CA THR A 192 -17.59 3.97 1.77
C THR A 192 -18.01 2.54 2.13
N TYR A 193 -17.10 1.77 2.72
CA TYR A 193 -17.33 0.36 3.05
C TYR A 193 -17.57 0.11 4.55
N HIS A 194 -17.68 1.18 5.34
CA HIS A 194 -17.88 1.14 6.79
C HIS A 194 -16.88 0.22 7.49
N LEU A 195 -15.59 0.37 7.15
CA LEU A 195 -14.53 -0.52 7.64
C LEU A 195 -14.20 -0.27 9.12
N ASP A 196 -14.59 0.87 9.70
CA ASP A 196 -14.45 1.18 11.12
C ASP A 196 -15.17 0.19 12.04
N LYS A 197 -16.12 -0.59 11.50
CA LYS A 197 -16.74 -1.71 12.22
C LYS A 197 -15.75 -2.80 12.63
N TYR A 198 -14.64 -2.94 11.91
CA TYR A 198 -13.59 -3.91 12.23
C TYR A 198 -12.66 -3.40 13.35
N ASP A 199 -12.59 -2.08 13.56
CA ASP A 199 -11.78 -1.49 14.64
C ASP A 199 -12.36 -1.76 16.04
N LYS A 200 -13.60 -2.24 16.11
CA LYS A 200 -14.35 -2.51 17.34
C LYS A 200 -14.30 -3.99 17.75
N GLN A 201 -13.53 -4.82 17.04
CA GLN A 201 -13.40 -6.27 17.23
C GLN A 201 -12.08 -6.67 17.89
#